data_AF-A0A4V1B8E4-F1
#
_entry.id   AF-A0A4V1B8E4-F1
#
_cell.length_a   1.000
_cell.length_b   1.000
_cell.length_c   1.000
_cell.angle_alpha   90.00
_cell.angle_beta   90.00
_cell.angle_gamma   90.00
#
_symmetry.space_group_name_H-M   'P 1'
#
loop_
_entity.id
_entity.type
_entity.pdbx_description
1 polymer ?
#
loop_
_entity_poly.entity_id
_entity_poly.type
_entity_poly.pdbx_seq_one_letter_code
_entity_poly.pdbx_strand_id
1 'polypeptide(L)'
;MLVAGSLALSGCGRSSSKTTQISYRPLGICKGYETPAGPVTAGANKGFAVFKIESVDNTKFDGSFIFAPVRLFVNQSPPTLAAGSANRRFVHADPRFAQIMGFTSIPEETTLAAGDKRDINSVVLIPLNLKNPSGGAEANQFSFELAYDTGEGEKGEQQNVNDGIVFTVTNPADAKWTVIENCKELPLK
;
A
#
# COMPACT_ATOMS: atom_id res chain seq x y z
N MET A 1 35.13 32.45 15.05
CA MET A 1 34.65 32.40 13.66
C MET A 1 34.23 30.95 13.40
N LEU A 2 32.93 30.65 13.51
CA LEU A 2 32.38 29.31 13.30
C LEU A 2 31.86 29.25 11.87
N VAL A 3 32.48 28.41 11.04
CA VAL A 3 32.03 28.16 9.66
C VAL A 3 30.87 27.18 9.72
N ALA A 4 29.66 27.68 9.49
CA ALA A 4 28.47 26.87 9.28
C ALA A 4 28.55 26.24 7.89
N GLY A 5 28.91 24.96 7.83
CA GLY A 5 28.88 24.17 6.60
C GLY A 5 27.45 23.72 6.30
N SER A 6 26.80 24.38 5.34
CA SER A 6 25.52 23.93 4.79
C SER A 6 25.74 22.65 3.98
N LEU A 7 25.33 21.50 4.53
CA LEU A 7 25.16 20.27 3.76
C LEU A 7 23.87 20.42 2.94
N ALA A 8 23.99 20.95 1.72
CA ALA A 8 22.95 20.83 0.73
C ALA A 8 22.90 19.36 0.28
N LEU A 9 21.93 18.61 0.81
CA LEU A 9 21.53 17.32 0.27
C LEU A 9 21.05 17.56 -1.16
N SER A 10 21.91 17.20 -2.12
CA SER A 10 21.63 17.18 -3.55
C SER A 10 20.54 16.15 -3.85
N GLY A 11 19.28 16.57 -3.69
CA GLY A 11 18.11 15.87 -4.18
C GLY A 11 17.96 16.12 -5.69
N CYS A 12 18.73 15.40 -6.51
CA CYS A 12 18.38 15.21 -7.92
C CYS A 12 17.24 14.19 -8.03
N GLY A 13 16.09 14.52 -7.44
CA GLY A 13 14.84 13.85 -7.76
C GLY A 13 14.28 14.52 -9.00
N ARG A 14 14.16 13.79 -10.11
CA ARG A 14 13.22 14.19 -11.17
C ARG A 14 11.83 14.16 -10.54
N SER A 15 11.41 15.28 -9.95
CA SER A 15 10.00 15.51 -9.69
C SER A 15 9.36 15.69 -11.06
N SER A 16 8.81 14.61 -11.62
CA SER A 16 7.75 14.81 -12.60
C SER A 16 6.67 15.57 -11.83
N SER A 17 6.40 16.81 -12.21
CA SER A 17 5.32 17.60 -11.62
C SER A 17 3.93 17.00 -11.89
N LYS A 18 3.89 15.95 -12.72
CA LYS A 18 2.72 15.22 -13.16
C LYS A 18 2.74 13.85 -12.50
N THR A 19 1.82 13.64 -11.56
CA THR A 19 1.71 12.41 -10.79
C THR A 19 0.26 12.11 -10.50
N THR A 20 -0.10 10.83 -10.46
CA THR A 20 -1.34 10.35 -9.85
C THR A 20 -1.13 10.24 -8.34
N GLN A 21 -2.07 10.74 -7.53
CA GLN A 21 -2.03 10.61 -6.09
C GLN A 21 -2.96 9.48 -5.63
N ILE A 22 -2.47 8.59 -4.78
CA ILE A 22 -3.28 7.58 -4.08
C ILE A 22 -3.30 7.92 -2.60
N SER A 23 -4.48 8.25 -2.09
CA SER A 23 -4.71 8.55 -0.68
C SER A 23 -5.21 7.30 0.03
N TYR A 24 -4.58 6.96 1.15
CA TYR A 24 -4.93 5.78 1.90
C TYR A 24 -4.68 5.94 3.40
N ARG A 25 -5.32 5.06 4.16
CA ARG A 25 -5.20 4.97 5.60
C ARG A 25 -4.96 3.52 5.99
N PRO A 26 -3.81 3.15 6.57
CA PRO A 26 -3.70 1.88 7.27
C PRO A 26 -4.71 1.83 8.41
N LEU A 27 -5.25 0.64 8.68
CA LEU A 27 -6.23 0.41 9.75
C LEU A 27 -5.66 -0.45 10.87
N GLY A 28 -4.64 -1.24 10.58
CA GLY A 28 -3.99 -2.17 11.50
C GLY A 28 -3.85 -3.55 10.89
N ILE A 29 -3.60 -4.53 11.75
CA ILE A 29 -3.40 -5.93 11.35
C ILE A 29 -4.40 -6.82 12.09
N CYS A 30 -4.95 -7.80 11.38
CA CYS A 30 -5.81 -8.83 11.95
C CYS A 30 -5.27 -10.25 11.72
N LYS A 31 -5.73 -11.20 12.52
CA LYS A 31 -5.40 -12.64 12.39
C LYS A 31 -6.40 -13.41 11.55
N GLY A 32 -7.61 -12.90 11.36
CA GLY A 32 -8.58 -13.54 10.51
C GLY A 32 -9.84 -12.73 10.29
N TYR A 33 -10.70 -13.24 9.42
CA TYR A 33 -12.02 -12.69 9.12
C TYR A 33 -12.99 -13.82 8.80
N GLU A 34 -14.27 -13.57 9.06
CA GLU A 34 -15.34 -14.53 8.79
C GLU A 34 -15.86 -14.37 7.36
N THR A 35 -16.00 -15.48 6.63
CA THR A 35 -16.69 -15.51 5.33
C THR A 35 -17.91 -16.42 5.38
N PRO A 36 -18.86 -16.33 4.43
CA PRO A 36 -19.95 -17.29 4.34
C PRO A 36 -19.49 -18.75 4.17
N ALA A 37 -18.27 -18.97 3.66
CA ALA A 37 -17.67 -20.30 3.50
C ALA A 37 -16.92 -20.79 4.75
N GLY A 38 -16.82 -19.98 5.80
CA GLY A 38 -16.08 -20.26 7.03
C GLY A 38 -15.01 -19.21 7.36
N PRO A 39 -14.36 -19.34 8.53
CA PRO A 39 -13.31 -18.43 8.96
C PRO A 39 -12.07 -18.55 8.08
N VAL A 40 -11.50 -17.40 7.72
CA VAL A 40 -10.17 -17.30 7.12
C VAL A 40 -9.21 -16.85 8.21
N THR A 41 -8.24 -17.70 8.54
CA THR A 41 -7.26 -17.44 9.60
C THR A 41 -5.85 -17.44 9.02
N ALA A 42 -5.07 -16.44 9.41
CA ALA A 42 -3.65 -16.36 9.10
C ALA A 42 -2.89 -17.47 9.85
N GLY A 43 -1.93 -18.10 9.18
CA GLY A 43 -1.05 -19.09 9.81
C GLY A 43 -0.21 -18.50 10.96
N ALA A 44 0.45 -19.38 11.71
CA ALA A 44 1.35 -18.96 12.78
C ALA A 44 2.38 -17.92 12.28
N ASN A 45 2.56 -16.84 13.05
CA ASN A 45 3.42 -15.71 12.71
C ASN A 45 3.05 -14.94 11.43
N LYS A 46 1.83 -15.10 10.92
CA LYS A 46 1.25 -14.31 9.83
C LYS A 46 0.13 -13.42 10.34
N GLY A 47 -0.30 -12.49 9.50
CA GLY A 47 -1.45 -11.64 9.72
C GLY A 47 -1.88 -11.02 8.40
N PHE A 48 -2.92 -10.21 8.45
CA PHE A 48 -3.36 -9.42 7.32
C PHE A 48 -3.34 -7.94 7.69
N ALA A 49 -2.57 -7.14 6.98
CA ALA A 49 -2.69 -5.70 7.06
C ALA A 49 -3.89 -5.24 6.25
N VAL A 50 -4.68 -4.36 6.85
CA VAL A 50 -5.86 -3.78 6.20
C VAL A 50 -5.59 -2.31 5.95
N PHE A 51 -5.86 -1.89 4.72
CA PHE A 51 -5.74 -0.51 4.29
C PHE A 51 -7.09 -0.05 3.75
N LYS A 52 -7.52 1.14 4.15
CA LYS A 52 -8.59 1.87 3.48
C LYS A 52 -7.99 2.67 2.34
N ILE A 53 -8.42 2.40 1.12
CA ILE A 53 -8.12 3.22 -0.05
C ILE A 53 -9.22 4.27 -0.14
N GLU A 54 -8.84 5.53 0.00
CA GLU A 54 -9.79 6.63 0.12
C GLU A 54 -10.09 7.24 -1.24
N SER A 55 -9.05 7.61 -2.00
CA SER A 55 -9.21 8.20 -3.32
C SER A 55 -8.00 7.96 -4.22
N VAL A 56 -8.26 7.98 -5.52
CA VAL A 56 -7.24 8.09 -6.57
C VAL A 56 -7.47 9.40 -7.31
N ASP A 57 -6.47 10.28 -7.32
CA ASP A 57 -6.52 11.61 -7.93
C ASP A 57 -5.53 11.65 -9.11
N ASN A 58 -6.09 11.69 -10.32
CA ASN A 58 -5.36 11.77 -11.56
C ASN A 58 -5.43 13.18 -12.19
N THR A 59 -5.76 14.20 -11.38
CA THR A 59 -5.98 15.57 -11.88
C THR A 59 -4.70 16.25 -12.36
N LYS A 60 -3.54 15.82 -11.86
CA LYS A 60 -2.23 16.39 -12.18
C LYS A 60 -1.44 15.61 -13.22
N PHE A 61 -1.90 14.41 -13.59
CA PHE A 61 -1.26 13.59 -14.60
C PHE A 61 -1.93 13.83 -15.96
N ASP A 62 -1.13 14.00 -17.01
CA ASP A 62 -1.63 14.37 -18.35
C ASP A 62 -2.16 13.16 -19.15
N GLY A 63 -2.01 11.95 -18.62
CA GLY A 63 -2.46 10.71 -19.24
C GLY A 63 -3.61 10.05 -18.47
N SER A 64 -4.17 9.00 -19.06
CA SER A 64 -5.05 8.09 -18.31
C SER A 64 -4.23 7.25 -17.34
N PHE A 65 -4.84 6.92 -16.20
CA PHE A 65 -4.29 6.01 -15.21
C PHE A 65 -5.26 4.85 -14.99
N ILE A 66 -4.72 3.62 -14.98
CA ILE A 66 -5.49 2.41 -14.66
C ILE A 66 -5.13 2.01 -13.24
N PHE A 67 -6.08 2.23 -12.33
CA PHE A 67 -5.95 1.77 -10.97
C PHE A 67 -6.42 0.31 -10.85
N ALA A 68 -5.51 -0.59 -10.48
CA ALA A 68 -5.77 -1.99 -10.23
C ALA A 68 -5.33 -2.35 -8.81
N PRO A 69 -6.26 -2.65 -7.87
CA PRO A 69 -5.92 -2.90 -6.47
C PRO A 69 -4.90 -4.01 -6.27
N VAL A 70 -4.89 -5.02 -7.14
CA VAL A 70 -3.97 -6.16 -7.10
C VAL A 70 -2.50 -5.78 -7.29
N ARG A 71 -2.22 -4.58 -7.83
CA ARG A 71 -0.88 -4.03 -7.98
C ARG A 71 -0.38 -3.29 -6.74
N LEU A 72 -1.25 -3.04 -5.75
CA LEU A 72 -0.83 -2.53 -4.46
C LEU A 72 -0.10 -3.60 -3.68
N PHE A 73 1.00 -3.23 -3.06
CA PHE A 73 1.78 -4.12 -2.21
C PHE A 73 2.44 -3.36 -1.06
N VAL A 74 2.86 -4.12 -0.06
CA VAL A 74 3.82 -3.69 0.95
C VAL A 74 5.15 -4.40 0.73
N ASN A 75 6.25 -3.67 0.91
CA ASN A 75 7.59 -4.25 0.80
C ASN A 75 8.09 -4.68 2.18
N GLN A 76 8.19 -6.00 2.41
CA GLN A 76 8.80 -6.56 3.63
C GLN A 76 10.28 -6.92 3.43
N SER A 77 10.92 -6.44 2.36
CA SER A 77 12.35 -6.66 2.12
C SER A 77 13.21 -5.82 3.07
N PRO A 78 14.42 -6.29 3.45
CA PRO A 78 15.37 -5.46 4.18
C PRO A 78 15.78 -4.23 3.37
N PRO A 79 16.18 -3.10 4.01
CA PRO A 79 16.60 -1.88 3.32
C PRO A 79 17.72 -2.11 2.30
N THR A 80 18.62 -3.07 2.54
CA THR A 80 19.71 -3.44 1.62
C THR A 80 19.24 -4.13 0.34
N LEU A 81 18.00 -4.64 0.31
CA LEU A 81 17.37 -5.29 -0.84
C LEU A 81 16.17 -4.50 -1.36
N ALA A 82 16.01 -3.22 -0.97
CA ALA A 82 14.85 -2.40 -1.32
C ALA A 82 14.60 -2.25 -2.83
N ALA A 83 15.60 -2.56 -3.66
CA ALA A 83 15.52 -2.56 -5.12
C ALA A 83 15.10 -3.91 -5.76
N GLY A 84 14.79 -4.96 -4.99
CA GLY A 84 14.50 -6.30 -5.52
C GLY A 84 13.21 -6.91 -5.01
N SER A 85 12.44 -7.55 -5.88
CA SER A 85 11.13 -8.20 -5.69
C SER A 85 11.01 -9.25 -4.58
N ALA A 86 12.05 -9.52 -3.80
CA ALA A 86 12.17 -10.72 -2.95
C ALA A 86 11.08 -10.87 -1.87
N ASN A 87 10.50 -9.76 -1.37
CA ASN A 87 9.43 -9.81 -0.36
C ASN A 87 8.32 -8.76 -0.58
N ARG A 88 7.89 -8.55 -1.82
CA ARG A 88 6.64 -7.81 -2.09
C ARG A 88 5.43 -8.67 -1.69
N ARG A 89 4.53 -8.13 -0.88
CA ARG A 89 3.26 -8.77 -0.53
C ARG A 89 2.12 -7.95 -1.13
N PHE A 90 1.49 -8.52 -2.15
CA PHE A 90 0.42 -7.87 -2.90
C PHE A 90 -0.92 -8.01 -2.19
N VAL A 91 -1.86 -7.14 -2.55
CA VAL A 91 -3.27 -7.27 -2.16
C VAL A 91 -3.80 -8.65 -2.51
N HIS A 92 -4.42 -9.28 -1.53
CA HIS A 92 -5.20 -10.47 -1.73
C HIS A 92 -6.52 -10.09 -2.40
N ALA A 93 -6.69 -10.50 -3.66
CA ALA A 93 -7.88 -10.25 -4.45
C ALA A 93 -9.05 -11.13 -3.99
N ASP A 94 -9.65 -10.81 -2.84
CA ASP A 94 -10.94 -11.36 -2.42
C ASP A 94 -11.98 -10.23 -2.42
N PRO A 95 -12.84 -10.12 -3.45
CA PRO A 95 -13.85 -9.05 -3.51
C PRO A 95 -14.85 -9.11 -2.36
N ARG A 96 -15.01 -10.28 -1.72
CA ARG A 96 -15.92 -10.48 -0.59
C ARG A 96 -15.39 -9.84 0.68
N PHE A 97 -14.07 -9.65 0.82
CA PHE A 97 -13.49 -9.05 2.02
C PHE A 97 -14.06 -7.66 2.26
N ALA A 98 -14.01 -6.78 1.26
CA ALA A 98 -14.58 -5.44 1.35
C ALA A 98 -16.07 -5.47 1.74
N GLN A 99 -16.84 -6.36 1.11
CA GLN A 99 -18.28 -6.53 1.37
C GLN A 99 -18.57 -6.97 2.81
N ILE A 100 -17.82 -7.95 3.32
CA ILE A 100 -17.93 -8.45 4.71
C ILE A 100 -17.62 -7.34 5.73
N MET A 101 -16.73 -6.42 5.34
CA MET A 101 -16.33 -5.27 6.13
C MET A 101 -17.29 -4.07 5.98
N GLY A 102 -18.34 -4.20 5.17
CA GLY A 102 -19.36 -3.17 4.95
C GLY A 102 -19.01 -2.15 3.87
N PHE A 103 -18.05 -2.44 3.00
CA PHE A 103 -17.62 -1.59 1.89
C PHE A 103 -18.00 -2.18 0.53
N THR A 104 -18.16 -1.31 -0.47
CA THR A 104 -18.25 -1.75 -1.86
C THR A 104 -16.89 -2.27 -2.32
N SER A 105 -16.86 -3.44 -2.96
CA SER A 105 -15.62 -3.98 -3.54
C SER A 105 -15.09 -3.06 -4.63
N ILE A 106 -13.79 -2.83 -4.64
CA ILE A 106 -13.12 -2.09 -5.72
C ILE A 106 -13.13 -2.96 -6.98
N PRO A 107 -13.50 -2.44 -8.16
CA PRO A 107 -13.36 -3.15 -9.42
C PRO A 107 -11.90 -3.60 -9.66
N GLU A 108 -11.71 -4.67 -10.44
CA GLU A 108 -10.37 -5.19 -10.77
C GLU A 108 -9.49 -4.14 -11.43
N GLU A 109 -10.08 -3.33 -12.31
CA GLU A 109 -9.46 -2.17 -12.91
C GLU A 109 -10.43 -0.99 -12.93
N THR A 110 -9.90 0.20 -12.67
CA THR A 110 -10.63 1.45 -12.72
C THR A 110 -9.82 2.45 -13.52
N THR A 111 -10.30 2.80 -14.71
CA THR A 111 -9.68 3.83 -15.53
C THR A 111 -10.10 5.22 -15.03
N LEU A 112 -9.10 6.09 -14.83
CA LEU A 112 -9.25 7.51 -14.60
C LEU A 112 -8.65 8.25 -15.81
N ALA A 113 -9.41 9.14 -16.45
CA ALA A 113 -8.85 9.98 -17.50
C ALA A 113 -7.94 11.07 -16.89
N ALA A 114 -7.21 11.78 -17.74
CA ALA A 114 -6.47 12.96 -17.30
C ALA A 114 -7.46 14.00 -16.75
N GLY A 115 -7.17 14.59 -15.59
CA GLY A 115 -8.08 15.54 -14.96
C GLY A 115 -9.13 14.90 -14.03
N ASP A 116 -9.23 13.57 -13.97
CA ASP A 116 -10.23 12.88 -13.16
C ASP A 116 -9.75 12.63 -11.72
N LYS A 117 -10.72 12.58 -10.81
CA LYS A 117 -10.55 12.05 -9.45
C LYS A 117 -11.66 11.06 -9.15
N ARG A 118 -11.34 10.00 -8.43
CA ARG A 118 -12.31 9.02 -7.95
C ARG A 118 -12.16 8.75 -6.46
N ASP A 119 -13.27 8.90 -5.75
CA ASP A 119 -13.39 8.43 -4.37
C ASP A 119 -13.62 6.92 -4.39
N ILE A 120 -12.69 6.18 -3.80
CA ILE A 120 -12.71 4.72 -3.76
C ILE A 120 -13.42 4.25 -2.49
N ASN A 121 -13.11 4.87 -1.34
CA ASN A 121 -13.70 4.60 -0.04
C ASN A 121 -13.97 3.11 0.24
N SER A 122 -12.94 2.28 0.07
CA SER A 122 -13.04 0.83 0.26
C SER A 122 -11.79 0.28 0.95
N VAL A 123 -11.81 -0.99 1.31
CA VAL A 123 -10.71 -1.64 2.03
C VAL A 123 -10.06 -2.74 1.21
N VAL A 124 -8.74 -2.86 1.35
CA VAL A 124 -7.94 -3.94 0.79
C VAL A 124 -7.21 -4.68 1.90
N LEU A 125 -6.90 -5.94 1.63
CA LEU A 125 -6.25 -6.86 2.54
C LEU A 125 -4.90 -7.29 1.95
N ILE A 126 -3.81 -7.17 2.72
CA ILE A 126 -2.48 -7.63 2.31
C ILE A 126 -1.97 -8.66 3.33
N PRO A 127 -1.66 -9.90 2.91
CA PRO A 127 -1.09 -10.90 3.81
C PRO A 127 0.35 -10.53 4.18
N LEU A 128 0.64 -10.54 5.48
CA LEU A 128 1.94 -10.20 6.04
C LEU A 128 2.58 -11.39 6.77
N ASN A 129 3.91 -11.43 6.77
CA ASN A 129 4.67 -12.18 7.76
C ASN A 129 5.00 -11.26 8.94
N LEU A 130 4.47 -11.56 10.13
CA LEU A 130 4.68 -10.76 11.35
C LEU A 130 6.00 -11.10 12.05
N LYS A 131 6.50 -12.32 11.85
CA LYS A 131 7.87 -12.69 12.20
C LYS A 131 8.60 -12.89 10.89
N ASN A 132 9.27 -11.86 10.38
CA ASN A 132 9.96 -11.94 9.09
C ASN A 132 11.29 -12.72 9.26
N PRO A 133 11.41 -13.98 8.80
CA PRO A 133 12.64 -14.75 8.97
C PRO A 133 13.76 -14.33 8.00
N SER A 134 13.49 -13.42 7.06
CA SER A 134 14.42 -13.04 5.98
C SER A 134 15.31 -11.82 6.26
N GLY A 135 15.38 -11.37 7.52
CA GLY A 135 16.36 -10.36 7.95
C GLY A 135 15.99 -8.89 7.65
N GLY A 136 14.71 -8.58 7.39
CA GLY A 136 14.22 -7.21 7.51
C GLY A 136 14.39 -6.70 8.94
N ALA A 137 14.75 -5.43 9.12
CA ALA A 137 14.78 -4.83 10.46
C ALA A 137 13.44 -5.06 11.17
N GLU A 138 13.45 -5.28 12.50
CA GLU A 138 12.20 -5.38 13.29
C GLU A 138 11.24 -4.21 13.00
N ALA A 139 11.79 -3.04 12.64
CA ALA A 139 11.08 -1.85 12.19
C ALA A 139 10.11 -2.05 11.00
N ASN A 140 10.33 -3.03 10.12
CA ASN A 140 9.50 -3.25 8.93
C ASN A 140 8.61 -4.51 9.01
N GLN A 141 8.56 -5.17 10.17
CA GLN A 141 7.65 -6.31 10.39
C GLN A 141 6.18 -5.91 10.22
N PHE A 142 5.87 -4.65 10.53
CA PHE A 142 4.55 -4.03 10.40
C PHE A 142 4.58 -2.89 9.37
N SER A 143 5.17 -3.10 8.20
CA SER A 143 5.18 -2.06 7.16
C SER A 143 3.75 -1.71 6.73
N PHE A 144 3.38 -0.45 6.94
CA PHE A 144 2.13 0.15 6.49
C PHE A 144 2.35 1.16 5.35
N GLU A 145 3.53 1.09 4.72
CA GLU A 145 3.86 1.85 3.53
C GLU A 145 3.37 1.08 2.30
N LEU A 146 2.32 1.59 1.66
CA LEU A 146 1.84 1.05 0.39
C LEU A 146 2.73 1.53 -0.74
N ALA A 147 2.96 0.62 -1.67
CA ALA A 147 3.56 0.88 -2.97
C ALA A 147 2.66 0.29 -4.06
N TYR A 148 2.88 0.74 -5.29
CA TYR A 148 2.16 0.30 -6.48
C TYR A 148 3.14 -0.21 -7.53
N ASP A 149 2.86 -1.39 -8.07
CA ASP A 149 3.61 -1.95 -9.18
C ASP A 149 3.05 -1.40 -10.50
N THR A 150 3.76 -0.44 -11.09
CA THR A 150 3.35 0.17 -12.37
C THR A 150 3.70 -0.71 -13.57
N GLY A 151 4.42 -1.81 -13.38
CA GLY A 151 4.79 -2.77 -14.41
C GLY A 151 6.26 -2.73 -14.83
N GLU A 152 6.57 -3.36 -15.96
CA GLU A 152 7.92 -3.42 -16.52
C GLU A 152 8.31 -2.09 -17.15
N GLY A 153 9.56 -1.66 -16.95
CA GLY A 153 10.16 -0.59 -17.73
C GLY A 153 10.48 -1.04 -19.17
N GLU A 154 10.92 -0.13 -20.03
CA GLU A 154 11.25 -0.37 -21.45
C GLU A 154 12.21 -1.55 -21.72
N LYS A 155 12.85 -2.11 -20.68
CA LYS A 155 13.81 -3.22 -20.74
C LYS A 155 13.31 -4.55 -20.16
N GLY A 156 12.02 -4.68 -19.84
CA GLY A 156 11.45 -5.94 -19.34
C GLY A 156 11.88 -6.31 -17.91
N GLU A 157 12.46 -5.37 -17.17
CA GLU A 157 12.76 -5.53 -15.75
C GLU A 157 11.57 -4.97 -14.94
N GLN A 158 11.06 -5.73 -13.96
CA GLN A 158 10.06 -5.27 -12.97
C GLN A 158 10.66 -4.17 -12.07
N GLN A 159 10.86 -2.97 -12.63
CA GLN A 159 11.58 -1.87 -11.98
C GLN A 159 10.71 -0.64 -11.70
N ASN A 160 9.54 -0.50 -12.30
CA ASN A 160 8.73 0.70 -12.09
C ASN A 160 7.85 0.53 -10.85
N VAL A 161 8.41 0.85 -9.69
CA VAL A 161 7.67 0.99 -8.43
C VAL A 161 7.32 2.46 -8.23
N ASN A 162 6.03 2.74 -8.04
CA ASN A 162 5.50 4.09 -7.82
C ASN A 162 5.85 5.10 -8.92
N ASP A 163 6.20 4.66 -10.14
CA ASP A 163 6.52 5.60 -11.21
C ASP A 163 5.30 6.46 -11.56
N GLY A 164 5.47 7.78 -11.51
CA GLY A 164 4.37 8.73 -11.66
C GLY A 164 3.29 8.66 -10.56
N ILE A 165 3.52 7.95 -9.44
CA ILE A 165 2.54 7.82 -8.35
C ILE A 165 3.09 8.41 -7.04
N VAL A 166 2.26 9.24 -6.40
CA VAL A 166 2.52 9.75 -5.05
C VAL A 166 1.50 9.15 -4.08
N PHE A 167 2.01 8.59 -2.99
CA PHE A 167 1.17 8.08 -1.91
C PHE A 167 0.96 9.13 -0.84
N THR A 168 -0.25 9.19 -0.30
CA THR A 168 -0.59 10.08 0.82
C THR A 168 -1.27 9.29 1.92
N VAL A 169 -0.60 9.16 3.05
CA VAL A 169 -1.14 8.57 4.27
C VAL A 169 -1.98 9.64 4.97
N THR A 170 -3.24 9.36 5.26
CA THR A 170 -4.17 10.33 5.87
C THR A 170 -4.31 10.19 7.39
N ASN A 171 -3.59 9.26 8.01
CA ASN A 171 -3.53 9.12 9.45
C ASN A 171 -2.73 10.25 10.12
N PRO A 172 -3.02 10.53 11.41
CA PRO A 172 -2.12 11.29 12.27
C PRO A 172 -0.71 10.70 12.30
N ALA A 173 0.32 11.54 12.42
CA ALA A 173 1.72 11.11 12.41
C ALA A 173 2.09 10.19 13.60
N ASP A 174 1.32 10.24 14.68
CA ASP A 174 1.48 9.45 15.91
C ASP A 174 0.55 8.22 15.96
N ALA A 175 -0.10 7.87 14.84
CA ALA A 175 -0.99 6.72 14.75
C ALA A 175 -0.28 5.43 15.17
N LYS A 176 -0.94 4.68 16.07
CA LYS A 176 -0.48 3.37 16.53
C LYS A 176 -1.32 2.27 15.90
N TRP A 177 -0.66 1.18 15.55
CA TRP A 177 -1.28 0.06 14.88
C TRP A 177 -1.43 -1.12 15.84
N THR A 178 -2.62 -1.70 15.86
CA THR A 178 -2.91 -2.88 16.67
C THR A 178 -2.83 -4.14 15.82
N VAL A 179 -2.49 -5.25 16.48
CA VAL A 179 -2.71 -6.59 15.97
C VAL A 179 -3.89 -7.14 16.76
N ILE A 180 -4.98 -7.47 16.07
CA ILE A 180 -6.21 -7.98 16.67
C ILE A 180 -6.58 -9.33 16.05
N GLU A 181 -7.49 -10.06 16.68
CA GLU A 181 -7.86 -11.38 16.17
C GLU A 181 -8.75 -11.26 14.93
N ASN A 182 -9.81 -10.45 14.98
CA ASN A 182 -10.78 -10.34 13.89
C ASN A 182 -10.67 -9.00 13.15
N CYS A 183 -10.60 -9.01 11.81
CA CYS A 183 -10.52 -7.79 11.01
C CYS A 183 -11.69 -6.82 11.25
N LYS A 184 -12.89 -7.31 11.62
CA LYS A 184 -14.07 -6.47 11.90
C LYS A 184 -13.90 -5.55 13.11
N GLU A 185 -12.95 -5.85 13.99
CA GLU A 185 -12.65 -5.04 15.18
C GLU A 185 -11.70 -3.87 14.86
N LEU A 186 -11.18 -3.77 13.63
CA LEU A 186 -10.35 -2.65 13.21
C LEU A 186 -11.17 -1.35 13.15
N PRO A 187 -10.53 -0.18 13.31
CA PRO A 187 -11.19 1.11 13.23
C PRO A 187 -11.55 1.48 11.78
N LEU A 188 -12.61 0.87 11.23
CA LEU A 188 -13.01 1.04 9.82
C LEU A 188 -13.57 2.43 9.49
N LYS A 189 -14.01 3.19 10.50
CA LYS A 189 -14.61 4.52 10.36
C LYS A 189 -13.56 5.61 10.42
#